data_AF-A0A5C8NLY9-F1
#
_entry.id   AF-A0A5C8NLY9-F1
#
_cell.length_a   1.000
_cell.length_b   1.000
_cell.length_c   1.000
_cell.angle_alpha   90.00
_cell.angle_beta   90.00
_cell.angle_gamma   90.00
#
_symmetry.space_group_name_H-M   'P 1'
#
loop_
_entity.id
_entity.type
_entity.pdbx_description
1 polymer ?
#
loop_
_entity_poly.entity_id
_entity_poly.type
_entity_poly.pdbx_seq_one_letter_code
_entity_poly.pdbx_strand_id
1 'polypeptide(L)'
;MSHRDHEPIQVDVDSRVDQGFSTDDMDVTEEEAEQLRKEREERLDPENRPTNAIVDNTNRDFDATTGEFGVPADQVENGPVIGADRPKGVEVDD
;
A
#
# COMPACT_ATOMS: atom_id res chain seq x y z
N MET A 1 9.67 33.21 -12.71
CA MET A 1 8.83 32.32 -11.88
C MET A 1 9.78 31.40 -11.13
N SER A 2 9.93 31.57 -9.82
CA SER A 2 10.91 30.81 -9.02
C SER A 2 10.34 29.42 -8.76
N HIS A 3 11.02 28.38 -9.24
CA HIS A 3 10.74 27.00 -8.83
C HIS A 3 10.97 26.91 -7.32
N ARG A 4 9.94 26.53 -6.56
CA ARG A 4 10.14 26.12 -5.17
C ARG A 4 10.80 24.76 -5.23
N ASP A 5 12.05 24.71 -4.79
CA ASP A 5 12.76 23.46 -4.56
C ASP A 5 11.88 22.53 -3.71
N HIS A 6 11.54 21.38 -4.27
CA HIS A 6 10.83 20.33 -3.55
C HIS A 6 11.84 19.67 -2.61
N GLU A 7 12.03 20.26 -1.43
CA GLU A 7 12.76 19.59 -0.35
C GLU A 7 11.98 18.31 0.04
N PRO A 8 12.64 17.15 0.14
CA PRO A 8 11.98 15.95 0.63
C PRO A 8 11.52 16.20 2.07
N ILE A 9 10.27 15.85 2.37
CA ILE A 9 9.74 15.91 3.74
C ILE A 9 10.57 14.92 4.57
N GLN A 10 11.50 15.42 5.35
CA GLN A 10 12.27 14.62 6.29
C GLN A 10 11.36 14.32 7.48
N VAL A 11 10.79 13.12 7.48
CA VAL A 11 10.07 12.59 8.63
C VAL A 11 11.12 12.00 9.58
N ASP A 12 11.49 12.76 10.60
CA ASP A 12 12.38 12.29 11.65
C ASP A 12 11.62 11.37 12.61
N VAL A 13 11.60 10.07 12.28
CA VAL A 13 10.88 9.04 13.03
C VAL A 13 11.45 8.87 14.44
N ASP A 14 12.77 9.04 14.59
CA ASP A 14 13.46 8.90 15.87
C ASP A 14 13.07 10.01 16.85
N SER A 15 12.86 11.24 16.35
CA SER A 15 12.40 12.36 17.20
C SER A 15 11.00 12.19 17.80
N ARG A 16 10.13 11.37 17.18
CA ARG A 16 8.76 11.13 17.69
C ARG A 16 8.74 10.21 18.89
N VAL A 17 9.67 9.26 18.96
CA VAL A 17 9.82 8.34 20.09
C VAL A 17 10.24 9.11 21.34
N ASP A 18 11.11 10.11 21.18
CA ASP A 18 11.57 10.99 22.28
C ASP A 18 10.48 11.96 22.80
N GLN A 19 9.43 12.22 22.01
CA GLN A 19 8.26 13.01 22.45
C GLN A 19 7.28 12.21 23.33
N GLY A 20 7.62 10.97 23.69
CA GLY A 20 6.80 10.12 24.57
C GLY A 20 5.66 9.42 23.84
N PHE A 21 5.63 9.42 22.51
CA PHE A 21 4.77 8.49 21.75
C PHE A 21 5.44 7.12 21.70
N SER A 22 5.45 6.43 22.85
CA SER A 22 5.80 5.02 22.89
C SER A 22 4.67 4.21 22.27
N THR A 23 4.98 3.15 21.53
CA THR A 23 3.96 2.17 21.10
C THR A 23 3.23 1.52 22.28
N ASP A 24 3.83 1.59 23.47
CA ASP A 24 3.29 1.14 24.76
C ASP A 24 2.34 2.13 25.44
N ASP A 25 2.29 3.42 25.03
CA ASP A 25 1.37 4.43 25.63
C ASP A 25 -0.08 4.30 25.11
N MET A 26 -0.33 3.37 24.17
CA MET A 26 -1.67 2.91 23.86
C MET A 26 -1.93 1.61 24.62
N ASP A 27 -2.13 1.72 25.93
CA ASP A 27 -2.72 0.64 26.73
C ASP A 27 -4.17 0.42 26.24
N VAL A 28 -4.31 -0.31 25.13
CA VAL A 28 -5.59 -0.77 24.62
C VAL A 28 -6.14 -1.72 25.67
N THR A 29 -7.30 -1.39 26.25
CA THR A 29 -7.94 -2.29 27.21
C THR A 29 -8.25 -3.63 26.55
N GLU A 30 -8.40 -4.70 27.34
CA GLU A 30 -8.70 -6.03 26.80
C GLU A 30 -9.99 -6.03 25.96
N GLU A 31 -10.99 -5.25 26.39
CA GLU A 31 -12.25 -5.05 25.66
C GLU A 31 -12.03 -4.32 24.33
N GLU A 32 -11.25 -3.23 24.31
CA GLU A 32 -10.92 -2.52 23.07
C GLU A 32 -10.08 -3.39 22.12
N ALA A 33 -9.18 -4.21 22.65
CA ALA A 33 -8.36 -5.12 21.85
C ALA A 33 -9.19 -6.28 21.26
N GLU A 34 -10.24 -6.71 21.95
CA GLU A 34 -11.21 -7.67 21.43
C GLU A 34 -12.07 -7.05 20.33
N GLN A 35 -12.57 -5.83 20.54
CA GLN A 35 -13.31 -5.08 19.52
C GLN A 35 -12.47 -4.85 18.25
N LEU A 36 -11.22 -4.41 18.41
CA LEU A 36 -10.30 -4.17 17.30
C LEU A 36 -9.98 -5.45 16.52
N ARG A 37 -9.84 -6.60 17.21
CA ARG A 37 -9.66 -7.90 16.58
C ARG A 37 -10.89 -8.30 15.77
N LYS A 38 -12.07 -8.16 16.34
CA LYS A 38 -13.33 -8.46 15.66
C LYS A 38 -13.50 -7.62 14.38
N GLU A 39 -13.27 -6.31 14.47
CA GLU A 39 -13.34 -5.43 13.30
C GLU A 39 -12.31 -5.81 12.22
N ARG A 40 -11.10 -6.20 12.64
CA ARG A 40 -10.05 -6.65 11.72
C ARG A 40 -10.46 -7.94 11.01
N GLU A 41 -11.03 -8.90 11.73
CA GLU A 41 -11.53 -10.16 11.18
C GLU A 41 -12.63 -9.89 10.16
N GLU A 42 -13.63 -9.07 10.50
CA GLU A 42 -14.71 -8.71 9.57
C GLU A 42 -14.19 -8.03 8.30
N ARG A 43 -13.22 -7.12 8.42
CA ARG A 43 -12.65 -6.42 7.26
C ARG A 43 -11.76 -7.30 6.37
N LEU A 44 -11.09 -8.28 6.95
CA LEU A 44 -10.16 -9.15 6.23
C LEU A 44 -10.88 -10.38 5.64
N ASP A 45 -12.10 -10.68 6.11
CA ASP A 45 -12.93 -11.77 5.65
C ASP A 45 -13.15 -11.68 4.11
N PRO A 46 -12.80 -12.74 3.36
CA PRO A 46 -13.04 -12.78 1.92
C PRO A 46 -14.51 -12.62 1.51
N GLU A 47 -15.48 -13.01 2.35
CA GLU A 47 -16.91 -12.86 2.05
C GLU A 47 -17.38 -11.40 2.12
N ASN A 48 -16.67 -10.55 2.88
CA ASN A 48 -16.93 -9.12 2.98
C ASN A 48 -16.25 -8.29 1.87
N ARG A 49 -15.57 -8.96 0.93
CA ARG A 49 -14.99 -8.27 -0.24
C ARG A 49 -16.09 -7.90 -1.25
N PRO A 50 -15.97 -6.76 -1.95
CA PRO A 50 -16.86 -6.44 -3.06
C PRO A 50 -16.81 -7.55 -4.13
N THR A 51 -17.96 -7.87 -4.74
CA THR A 51 -18.12 -8.98 -5.70
C THR A 51 -17.13 -8.95 -6.86
N ASN A 52 -16.68 -7.77 -7.28
CA ASN A 52 -15.74 -7.59 -8.39
C ASN A 52 -14.40 -6.99 -7.94
N ALA A 53 -14.03 -7.11 -6.67
CA ALA A 53 -12.74 -6.65 -6.18
C ALA A 53 -11.61 -7.52 -6.76
N ILE A 54 -10.77 -6.93 -7.60
CA ILE A 54 -9.57 -7.57 -8.12
C ILE A 54 -8.51 -7.52 -7.01
N VAL A 55 -8.16 -8.68 -6.47
CA VAL A 55 -7.09 -8.82 -5.48
C VAL A 55 -5.81 -9.22 -6.20
N ASP A 56 -4.82 -8.33 -6.17
CA ASP A 56 -3.50 -8.59 -6.73
C ASP A 56 -2.65 -9.40 -5.74
N ASN A 57 -2.55 -10.71 -5.96
CA ASN A 57 -1.69 -11.61 -5.20
C ASN A 57 -0.35 -11.88 -5.92
N THR A 58 0.03 -11.06 -6.90
CA THR A 58 1.36 -11.18 -7.50
C THR A 58 2.40 -10.85 -6.42
N ASN A 59 3.35 -11.76 -6.20
CA ASN A 59 4.40 -11.57 -5.20
C ASN A 59 5.44 -10.60 -5.78
N ARG A 60 5.08 -9.32 -5.84
CA ARG A 60 5.96 -8.26 -6.34
C ARG A 60 6.91 -7.81 -5.25
N ASP A 61 8.20 -7.84 -5.56
CA ASP A 61 9.24 -7.33 -4.68
C ASP A 61 9.48 -5.85 -4.98
N PHE A 62 9.57 -5.04 -3.94
CA PHE A 62 9.91 -3.62 -4.08
C PHE A 62 11.44 -3.45 -4.13
N ASP A 63 11.95 -2.93 -5.25
CA ASP A 63 13.35 -2.55 -5.38
C ASP A 63 13.53 -1.08 -4.98
N ALA A 64 14.14 -0.85 -3.82
CA ALA A 64 14.38 0.50 -3.30
C ALA A 64 15.37 1.33 -4.13
N THR A 65 16.18 0.70 -4.98
CA THR A 65 17.17 1.39 -5.82
C THR A 65 16.51 2.03 -7.03
N THR A 66 15.63 1.28 -7.68
CA THR A 66 14.89 1.70 -8.87
C THR A 66 13.56 2.38 -8.51
N GLY A 67 13.03 2.11 -7.31
CA GLY A 67 11.72 2.57 -6.86
C GLY A 67 10.56 1.81 -7.50
N GLU A 68 10.81 0.61 -8.05
CA GLU A 68 9.84 -0.15 -8.83
C GLU A 68 9.47 -1.48 -8.14
N PHE A 69 8.24 -1.94 -8.40
CA PHE A 69 7.79 -3.28 -7.99
C PHE A 69 8.08 -4.28 -9.11
N GLY A 70 9.09 -5.12 -8.90
CA GLY A 70 9.46 -6.19 -9.82
C GLY A 70 8.63 -7.45 -9.61
N VAL A 71 8.22 -8.08 -10.71
CA VAL A 71 7.62 -9.43 -10.66
C VAL A 71 8.75 -10.45 -10.83
N PRO A 72 8.85 -11.49 -9.99
CA PRO A 72 9.85 -12.52 -10.19
C PRO A 72 9.62 -13.26 -11.52
N ALA A 73 10.72 -13.70 -12.14
CA ALA A 73 10.74 -14.18 -13.53
C ALA A 73 9.85 -15.41 -13.80
N ASP A 74 9.50 -16.16 -12.77
CA ASP A 74 8.63 -17.34 -12.80
C ASP A 74 7.12 -16.99 -12.75
N GLN A 75 6.76 -15.75 -12.41
CA GLN A 75 5.36 -15.28 -12.31
C GLN A 75 4.94 -14.39 -13.49
N VAL A 76 5.86 -14.07 -14.40
CA VAL A 76 5.62 -13.18 -15.54
C VAL A 76 4.83 -13.87 -16.68
N GLU A 77 4.82 -15.21 -16.73
CA GLU A 77 4.11 -15.96 -17.80
C GLU A 77 2.57 -15.80 -17.73
N ASN A 78 2.02 -15.43 -16.56
CA ASN A 78 0.58 -15.21 -16.35
C ASN A 78 0.25 -13.82 -15.76
N GLY A 79 1.16 -12.85 -15.87
CA GLY A 79 0.95 -11.51 -15.32
C GLY A 79 -0.19 -10.75 -16.03
N PRO A 80 -1.01 -9.96 -15.31
CA PRO A 80 -2.00 -9.11 -15.95
C PRO A 80 -1.29 -8.09 -16.86
N VAL A 81 -1.56 -8.15 -18.16
CA VAL A 81 -1.05 -7.18 -19.12
C VAL A 81 -1.75 -5.84 -18.86
N ILE A 82 -1.07 -4.94 -18.15
CA ILE A 82 -1.57 -3.59 -17.92
C ILE A 82 -1.67 -2.88 -19.28
N GLY A 83 -2.90 -2.71 -19.77
CA GLY A 83 -3.19 -2.11 -21.07
C GLY A 83 -3.66 -3.05 -22.18
N ALA A 84 -3.91 -4.34 -21.90
CA ALA A 84 -4.48 -5.25 -22.91
C ALA A 84 -5.87 -4.80 -23.42
N ASP A 85 -6.66 -4.16 -22.56
CA ASP A 85 -7.98 -3.60 -22.89
C ASP A 85 -7.94 -2.11 -23.29
N ARG A 86 -6.75 -1.48 -23.42
CA ARG A 86 -6.69 -0.10 -23.91
C ARG A 86 -7.07 -0.11 -25.40
N PRO A 87 -8.21 0.48 -25.80
CA PRO A 87 -8.61 0.49 -27.20
C PRO A 87 -7.53 1.20 -28.02
N LYS A 88 -7.13 0.59 -29.14
CA LYS A 88 -6.19 1.19 -30.08
C LYS A 88 -6.79 2.51 -30.58
N GLY A 89 -6.11 3.63 -30.34
CA GLY A 89 -6.48 4.95 -30.88
C GLY A 89 -6.94 6.00 -29.87
N VAL A 90 -6.80 5.77 -28.55
CA VAL A 90 -6.94 6.86 -27.57
C VAL A 90 -5.63 7.63 -27.50
N GLU A 91 -5.55 8.74 -28.23
CA GLU A 91 -4.53 9.77 -28.02
C GLU A 91 -4.89 10.50 -26.72
N VAL A 92 -3.90 10.62 -25.82
CA VAL A 92 -4.03 11.44 -24.62
C VAL A 92 -3.55 12.82 -25.04
N ASP A 93 -4.46 13.78 -25.17
CA ASP A 93 -4.07 15.17 -25.39
C ASP A 93 -3.33 15.67 -24.13
N ASP A 94 -2.05 16.03 -24.30
CA ASP A 94 -1.17 16.61 -23.27
C ASP A 94 -1.58 18.05 -22.88
#